data_AF-A0A954N721-F1
#
_entry.id   AF-A0A954N721-F1
#
_cell.length_a   1.000
_cell.length_b   1.000
_cell.length_c   1.000
_cell.angle_alpha   90.00
_cell.angle_beta   90.00
_cell.angle_gamma   90.00
#
_symmetry.space_group_name_H-M   'P 1'
#
loop_
_entity.id
_entity.type
_entity.pdbx_description
1 polymer ?
#
loop_
_entity_poly.entity_id
_entity_poly.type
_entity_poly.pdbx_seq_one_letter_code
_entity_poly.pdbx_strand_id
1 'polypeptide(L)'
;MTEDSSNTTHRESDQPKQRRRSPLRAFIWTAVGGTGFGLLAVLVVTAMRTGDRMPEVDDEALAAASERWDRSAPASYDLELRVSGSRDQQVSVEVRDGDVADLSLDGNTPSQRRTWDYWSVPGLLDIIEADLARAEDAPPGSVRLFAEFDATYGYPRRYRRIESNAMANAEWNVVRFAPVGD
;
A
#
# COMPACT_ATOMS: atom_id res chain seq x y z
N MET A 1 37.12 43.79 91.62
CA MET A 1 36.19 44.52 90.75
C MET A 1 35.79 43.51 89.68
N THR A 2 34.84 42.66 90.06
CA THR A 2 33.49 42.55 89.44
C THR A 2 33.59 41.50 88.32
N GLU A 3 33.00 40.29 88.46
CA GLU A 3 31.63 39.99 88.00
C GLU A 3 31.49 40.33 86.49
N ASP A 4 30.93 39.51 85.60
CA ASP A 4 29.89 38.51 85.74
C ASP A 4 29.70 37.85 84.36
N SER A 5 29.25 36.60 84.39
CA SER A 5 28.30 35.95 83.48
C SER A 5 28.49 35.88 81.95
N SER A 6 28.72 34.62 81.56
CA SER A 6 27.76 33.81 80.78
C SER A 6 27.68 34.01 79.26
N ASN A 7 28.59 33.29 78.61
CA ASN A 7 28.47 32.62 77.31
C ASN A 7 27.21 31.73 77.23
N THR A 8 26.34 31.89 76.23
CA THR A 8 25.67 30.76 75.55
C THR A 8 25.12 31.23 74.19
N THR A 9 25.76 30.68 73.17
CA THR A 9 25.57 30.84 71.74
C THR A 9 24.13 30.58 71.28
N HIS A 10 23.51 31.62 70.72
CA HIS A 10 22.27 31.54 69.95
C HIS A 10 22.65 31.21 68.49
N ARG A 11 22.45 29.96 68.05
CA ARG A 11 22.54 29.57 66.63
C ARG A 11 21.25 28.87 66.24
N GLU A 12 20.29 29.71 65.86
CA GLU A 12 19.02 29.33 65.29
C GLU A 12 19.26 28.47 64.04
N SER A 13 18.77 27.24 64.10
CA SER A 13 18.93 26.24 63.05
C SER A 13 17.76 26.38 62.08
N ASP A 14 17.98 27.11 61.00
CA ASP A 14 17.08 27.18 59.85
C ASP A 14 16.99 25.80 59.18
N GLN A 15 15.93 25.05 59.48
CA GLN A 15 15.58 23.85 58.72
C GLN A 15 14.67 24.22 57.55
N PRO A 16 15.09 24.00 56.29
CA PRO A 16 14.24 24.24 55.14
C PRO A 16 13.10 23.19 55.07
N LYS A 17 11.86 23.69 55.09
CA LYS A 17 10.62 22.94 54.85
C LYS A 17 10.71 22.12 53.55
N GLN A 18 10.96 20.82 53.67
CA GLN A 18 10.85 19.86 52.56
C GLN A 18 9.40 19.80 52.06
N ARG A 19 9.14 20.43 50.91
CA ARG A 19 7.87 20.32 50.18
C ARG A 19 7.73 18.90 49.62
N ARG A 20 6.91 18.06 50.27
CA ARG A 20 6.42 16.79 49.74
C ARG A 20 5.69 17.02 48.41
N ARG A 21 6.37 16.73 47.28
CA ARG A 21 5.73 16.67 45.96
C ARG A 21 5.01 15.33 45.84
N SER A 22 3.69 15.39 45.63
CA SER A 22 2.81 14.21 45.58
C SER A 22 3.05 13.38 44.30
N PRO A 23 3.20 12.04 44.39
CA PRO A 23 3.46 11.16 43.24
C PRO A 23 2.22 10.90 42.36
N LEU A 24 1.04 11.40 42.76
CA LEU A 24 -0.23 11.12 42.07
C LEU A 24 -0.31 11.68 40.65
N ARG A 25 0.39 12.80 40.36
CA ARG A 25 0.40 13.39 39.01
C ARG A 25 1.16 12.52 38.01
N ALA A 26 2.20 11.82 38.44
CA ALA A 26 2.97 10.94 37.55
C ALA A 26 2.15 9.72 37.08
N PHE A 27 1.22 9.23 37.91
CA PHE A 27 0.38 8.06 37.60
C PHE A 27 -0.76 8.37 36.62
N ILE A 28 -1.29 9.61 36.63
CA ILE A 28 -2.35 10.03 35.69
C ILE A 28 -1.76 10.22 34.28
N TRP A 29 -0.53 10.71 34.15
CA TRP A 29 0.13 10.87 32.84
C TRP A 29 0.50 9.53 32.18
N THR A 30 0.85 8.49 32.93
CA THR A 30 1.11 7.16 32.37
C THR A 30 -0.16 6.44 31.91
N ALA A 31 -1.29 6.62 32.60
CA ALA A 31 -2.58 6.03 32.20
C ALA A 31 -3.16 6.66 30.91
N VAL A 32 -3.03 7.98 30.75
CA VAL A 32 -3.50 8.70 29.54
C VAL A 32 -2.59 8.40 28.33
N GLY A 33 -1.27 8.30 28.55
CA GLY A 33 -0.32 7.93 27.49
C GLY A 33 -0.54 6.53 26.92
N GLY A 34 -0.83 5.53 27.78
CA GLY A 34 -1.09 4.16 27.35
C GLY A 34 -2.37 4.00 26.53
N THR A 35 -3.43 4.73 26.90
CA THR A 35 -4.72 4.68 26.18
C THR A 35 -4.61 5.30 24.78
N GLY A 36 -3.91 6.44 24.66
CA GLY A 36 -3.66 7.07 23.36
C GLY A 36 -2.83 6.20 22.42
N PHE A 37 -1.80 5.52 22.93
CA PHE A 37 -0.98 4.60 22.14
C PHE A 37 -1.76 3.36 21.72
N GLY A 38 -2.60 2.79 22.60
CA GLY A 38 -3.46 1.66 22.27
C GLY A 38 -4.46 1.98 21.16
N LEU A 39 -5.13 3.14 21.23
CA LEU A 39 -6.04 3.60 20.17
C LEU A 39 -5.33 3.83 18.84
N LEU A 40 -4.15 4.46 18.88
CA LEU A 40 -3.34 4.66 17.67
C LEU A 40 -2.91 3.34 17.04
N ALA A 41 -2.44 2.37 17.85
CA ALA A 41 -2.07 1.04 17.37
C ALA A 41 -3.26 0.30 16.76
N VAL A 42 -4.44 0.35 17.39
CA VAL A 42 -5.66 -0.25 16.84
C VAL A 42 -6.06 0.43 15.53
N LEU A 43 -5.97 1.76 15.43
CA LEU A 43 -6.25 2.49 14.20
C LEU A 43 -5.28 2.12 13.08
N VAL A 44 -3.98 2.03 13.38
CA VAL A 44 -2.95 1.61 12.40
C VAL A 44 -3.21 0.17 11.94
N VAL A 45 -3.44 -0.77 12.86
CA VAL A 45 -3.73 -2.18 12.52
C VAL A 45 -5.02 -2.31 11.72
N THR A 46 -6.04 -1.53 12.06
CA THR A 46 -7.34 -1.53 11.34
C THR A 46 -7.20 -0.91 9.96
N ALA A 47 -6.46 0.20 9.82
CA ALA A 47 -6.15 0.81 8.53
C ALA A 47 -5.35 -0.16 7.64
N MET A 48 -4.36 -0.85 8.20
CA MET A 48 -3.58 -1.88 7.49
C MET A 48 -4.43 -3.08 7.07
N ARG A 49 -5.41 -3.52 7.89
CA ARG A 49 -6.32 -4.62 7.52
C ARG A 49 -7.41 -4.25 6.51
N THR A 50 -7.80 -2.99 6.44
CA THR A 50 -8.89 -2.56 5.54
C THR A 50 -8.37 -2.32 4.11
N GLY A 51 -7.07 -2.09 3.94
CA GLY A 51 -6.44 -1.82 2.63
C GLY A 51 -6.34 -2.99 1.66
N ASP A 52 -6.73 -4.21 2.06
CA ASP A 52 -6.57 -5.42 1.22
C ASP A 52 -7.86 -5.91 0.54
N ARG A 53 -8.94 -5.15 0.63
CA ARG A 53 -10.19 -5.47 -0.07
C ARG A 53 -10.16 -4.87 -1.48
N MET A 54 -9.57 -5.63 -2.40
CA MET A 54 -9.73 -5.34 -3.83
C MET A 54 -11.19 -5.62 -4.24
N PRO A 55 -11.88 -4.68 -4.91
CA PRO A 55 -13.25 -4.89 -5.35
C PRO A 55 -13.31 -5.97 -6.44
N GLU A 56 -14.45 -6.65 -6.52
CA GLU A 56 -14.76 -7.53 -7.66
C GLU A 56 -14.91 -6.65 -8.91
N VAL A 57 -14.32 -7.06 -10.03
CA VAL A 57 -14.39 -6.29 -11.27
C VAL A 57 -15.55 -6.78 -12.12
N ASP A 58 -16.27 -5.84 -12.71
CA ASP A 58 -17.33 -6.05 -13.69
C ASP A 58 -17.06 -5.21 -14.95
N ASP A 59 -17.92 -5.35 -15.96
CA ASP A 59 -17.77 -4.65 -17.24
C ASP A 59 -17.85 -3.13 -17.09
N GLU A 60 -18.64 -2.62 -16.15
CA GLU A 60 -18.77 -1.18 -15.91
C GLU A 60 -17.46 -0.60 -15.35
N ALA A 61 -16.87 -1.28 -14.36
CA ALA A 61 -15.60 -0.88 -13.78
C ALA A 61 -14.45 -0.93 -14.82
N LEU A 62 -14.41 -1.98 -15.65
CA LEU A 62 -13.43 -2.10 -16.71
C LEU A 62 -13.63 -1.02 -17.79
N ALA A 63 -14.85 -0.80 -18.27
CA ALA A 63 -15.15 0.23 -19.26
C ALA A 63 -14.76 1.64 -18.77
N ALA A 64 -15.07 1.96 -17.50
CA ALA A 64 -14.67 3.23 -16.90
C ALA A 64 -13.15 3.37 -16.72
N ALA A 65 -12.43 2.27 -16.55
CA ALA A 65 -10.97 2.25 -16.52
C ALA A 65 -10.38 2.49 -17.93
N SER A 66 -10.87 1.76 -18.93
CA SER A 66 -10.47 1.92 -20.34
C SER A 66 -10.75 3.33 -20.86
N GLU A 67 -11.92 3.91 -20.57
CA GLU A 67 -12.25 5.27 -20.99
C GLU A 67 -11.31 6.32 -20.35
N ARG A 68 -10.89 6.10 -19.09
CA ARG A 68 -9.88 6.97 -18.46
C ARG A 68 -8.54 6.84 -19.16
N TRP A 69 -8.12 5.62 -19.47
CA TRP A 69 -6.89 5.36 -20.20
C TRP A 69 -6.91 6.05 -21.56
N ASP A 70 -7.95 5.84 -22.36
CA ASP A 70 -8.08 6.47 -23.69
C ASP A 70 -8.03 8.01 -23.65
N ARG A 71 -8.48 8.61 -22.54
CA ARG A 71 -8.54 10.06 -22.37
C ARG A 71 -7.23 10.67 -21.89
N SER A 72 -6.52 10.00 -20.99
CA SER A 72 -5.38 10.60 -20.25
C SER A 72 -4.08 9.81 -20.33
N ALA A 73 -4.04 8.70 -21.06
CA ALA A 73 -2.85 7.87 -21.19
C ALA A 73 -1.67 8.67 -21.77
N PRO A 74 -0.49 8.61 -21.15
CA PRO A 74 0.72 9.08 -21.78
C PRO A 74 1.10 8.15 -22.95
N ALA A 75 1.61 8.72 -24.05
CA ALA A 75 2.12 7.93 -25.17
C ALA A 75 3.38 7.13 -24.78
N SER A 76 4.18 7.66 -23.86
CA SER A 76 5.41 7.04 -23.38
C SER A 76 5.37 6.85 -21.86
N TYR A 77 5.71 5.65 -21.39
CA TYR A 77 5.76 5.36 -19.96
C TYR A 77 6.66 4.15 -19.64
N ASP A 78 7.10 4.08 -18.40
CA ASP A 78 7.75 2.90 -17.81
C ASP A 78 6.78 2.24 -16.83
N LEU A 79 6.66 0.91 -16.94
CA LEU A 79 5.78 0.10 -16.11
C LEU A 79 6.60 -1.03 -15.48
N GLU A 80 6.52 -1.15 -14.16
CA GLU A 80 7.03 -2.31 -13.42
C GLU A 80 5.89 -2.96 -12.65
N LEU A 81 5.73 -4.27 -12.81
CA LEU A 81 4.74 -5.05 -12.09
C LEU A 81 5.33 -6.36 -11.58
N ARG A 82 4.73 -6.89 -10.51
CA ARG A 82 5.00 -8.22 -9.99
C ARG A 82 3.83 -9.11 -10.32
N VAL A 83 4.10 -10.22 -10.99
CA VAL A 83 3.13 -11.30 -11.23
C VAL A 83 3.37 -12.38 -10.18
N SER A 84 2.28 -12.90 -9.64
CA SER A 84 2.26 -14.02 -8.70
C SER A 84 1.21 -15.05 -9.11
N GLY A 85 1.42 -16.29 -8.71
CA GLY A 85 0.56 -17.41 -9.08
C GLY A 85 1.36 -18.70 -9.17
N SER A 86 1.30 -19.38 -10.31
CA SER A 86 2.11 -20.60 -10.54
C SER A 86 3.62 -20.32 -10.54
N ARG A 87 4.03 -19.11 -10.93
CA ARG A 87 5.40 -18.60 -10.86
C ARG A 87 5.37 -17.13 -10.50
N ASP A 88 6.20 -16.75 -9.54
CA ASP A 88 6.44 -15.34 -9.23
C ASP A 88 7.46 -14.78 -10.22
N GLN A 89 7.16 -13.60 -10.77
CA GLN A 89 7.98 -12.95 -11.78
C GLN A 89 7.88 -11.42 -11.67
N GLN A 90 9.01 -10.73 -11.84
CA GLN A 90 9.05 -9.28 -12.05
C GLN A 90 9.03 -8.98 -13.54
N VAL A 91 8.17 -8.06 -13.93
CA VAL A 91 8.01 -7.59 -15.31
C VAL A 91 8.34 -6.11 -15.35
N SER A 92 9.20 -5.71 -16.29
CA SER A 92 9.52 -4.32 -16.59
C SER A 92 9.27 -4.07 -18.07
N VAL A 93 8.51 -3.03 -18.38
CA VAL A 93 8.06 -2.69 -19.73
C VAL A 93 8.36 -1.21 -19.96
N GLU A 94 8.99 -0.92 -21.09
CA GLU A 94 9.15 0.44 -21.59
C GLU A 94 8.25 0.62 -22.82
N VAL A 95 7.31 1.55 -22.73
CA VAL A 95 6.44 1.94 -23.84
C VAL A 95 6.88 3.31 -24.34
N ARG A 96 7.04 3.45 -25.65
CA ARG A 96 7.44 4.67 -26.34
C ARG A 96 6.54 4.86 -27.54
N ASP A 97 5.97 6.05 -27.66
CA ASP A 97 5.06 6.41 -28.76
C ASP A 97 3.88 5.42 -28.94
N GLY A 98 3.43 4.81 -27.84
CA GLY A 98 2.36 3.81 -27.80
C GLY A 98 2.81 2.36 -28.08
N ASP A 99 4.07 2.14 -28.47
CA ASP A 99 4.61 0.82 -28.78
C ASP A 99 5.53 0.29 -27.67
N VAL A 100 5.55 -1.03 -27.44
CA VAL A 100 6.47 -1.65 -26.48
C VAL A 100 7.89 -1.67 -27.04
N ALA A 101 8.71 -0.75 -26.54
CA ALA A 101 10.10 -0.58 -26.94
C ALA A 101 11.02 -1.64 -26.29
N ASP A 102 10.80 -1.94 -25.00
CA ASP A 102 11.54 -2.96 -24.25
C ASP A 102 10.63 -3.75 -23.30
N LEU A 103 10.97 -5.03 -23.11
CA LEU A 103 10.33 -5.92 -22.15
C LEU A 103 11.41 -6.77 -21.46
N SER A 104 11.37 -6.81 -20.13
CA SER A 104 12.21 -7.65 -19.31
C SER A 104 11.37 -8.48 -18.33
N LEU A 105 11.60 -9.78 -18.31
CA LEU A 105 11.00 -10.75 -17.40
C LEU A 105 12.10 -11.33 -16.50
N ASP A 106 12.09 -10.99 -15.22
CA ASP A 106 13.15 -11.33 -14.25
C ASP A 106 14.55 -10.96 -14.75
N GLY A 107 14.68 -9.81 -15.43
CA GLY A 107 15.95 -9.34 -16.02
C GLY A 107 16.28 -9.92 -17.39
N ASN A 108 15.42 -10.78 -17.96
CA ASN A 108 15.65 -11.41 -19.26
C ASN A 108 14.66 -10.89 -20.30
N THR A 109 15.17 -10.46 -21.46
CA THR A 109 14.33 -10.02 -22.58
C THR A 109 13.77 -11.23 -23.35
N PRO A 110 12.44 -11.40 -23.45
CA PRO A 110 11.87 -12.52 -24.19
C PRO A 110 12.14 -12.41 -25.69
N SER A 111 12.52 -13.52 -26.32
CA SER A 111 12.82 -13.55 -27.77
C SER A 111 11.58 -13.37 -28.66
N GLN A 112 10.39 -13.65 -28.15
CA GLN A 112 9.13 -13.56 -28.90
C GLN A 112 8.49 -12.19 -28.72
N ARG A 113 8.71 -11.27 -29.67
CA ARG A 113 8.13 -9.91 -29.61
C ARG A 113 6.59 -9.88 -29.59
N ARG A 114 5.94 -10.88 -30.18
CA ARG A 114 4.46 -10.98 -30.23
C ARG A 114 3.79 -11.04 -28.85
N THR A 115 4.53 -11.34 -27.78
CA THR A 115 3.98 -11.41 -26.43
C THR A 115 4.24 -10.14 -25.63
N TRP A 116 4.88 -9.14 -26.23
CA TRP A 116 5.29 -7.94 -25.52
C TRP A 116 4.10 -7.04 -25.22
N ASP A 117 3.19 -6.91 -26.18
CA ASP A 117 2.03 -6.03 -26.07
C ASP A 117 1.09 -6.42 -24.93
N TYR A 118 1.06 -7.70 -24.54
CA TYR A 118 0.30 -8.19 -23.37
C TYR A 118 0.73 -7.55 -22.05
N TRP A 119 1.93 -7.00 -21.98
CA TRP A 119 2.48 -6.37 -20.78
C TRP A 119 2.38 -4.84 -20.81
N SER A 120 1.85 -4.26 -21.89
CA SER A 120 1.43 -2.85 -21.92
C SER A 120 0.14 -2.66 -21.11
N VAL A 121 -0.23 -1.42 -20.78
CA VAL A 121 -1.50 -1.17 -20.09
C VAL A 121 -2.71 -1.60 -20.93
N PRO A 122 -2.80 -1.29 -22.25
CA PRO A 122 -3.85 -1.86 -23.10
C PRO A 122 -3.90 -3.38 -23.03
N GLY A 123 -2.75 -4.05 -23.16
CA GLY A 123 -2.70 -5.52 -23.07
C GLY A 123 -3.16 -6.08 -21.73
N LEU A 124 -2.87 -5.39 -20.61
CA LEU A 124 -3.38 -5.78 -19.29
C LEU A 124 -4.89 -5.60 -19.17
N LEU A 125 -5.46 -4.55 -19.76
CA LEU A 125 -6.92 -4.34 -19.82
C LEU A 125 -7.58 -5.43 -20.66
N ASP A 126 -7.02 -5.77 -21.82
CA ASP A 126 -7.50 -6.85 -22.69
C ASP A 126 -7.52 -8.20 -21.98
N ILE A 127 -6.54 -8.49 -21.12
CA ILE A 127 -6.53 -9.71 -20.32
C ILE A 127 -7.71 -9.73 -19.33
N ILE A 128 -8.00 -8.60 -18.67
CA ILE A 128 -9.13 -8.50 -17.74
C ILE A 128 -10.45 -8.67 -18.51
N GLU A 129 -10.58 -8.07 -19.68
CA GLU A 129 -11.75 -8.23 -20.56
C GLU A 129 -11.95 -9.70 -20.96
N ALA A 130 -10.89 -10.36 -21.44
CA ALA A 130 -10.96 -11.77 -21.84
C ALA A 130 -11.26 -12.70 -20.66
N ASP A 131 -10.80 -12.35 -19.45
CA ASP A 131 -11.10 -13.08 -18.24
C ASP A 131 -12.56 -12.87 -17.79
N LEU A 132 -13.11 -11.66 -17.92
CA LEU A 132 -14.54 -11.36 -17.68
C LEU A 132 -15.42 -12.18 -18.60
N ALA A 133 -15.17 -12.14 -19.91
CA ALA A 133 -15.90 -12.93 -20.89
C ALA A 133 -15.83 -14.44 -20.57
N ARG A 134 -14.67 -14.93 -20.13
CA ARG A 134 -14.54 -16.34 -19.70
C ARG A 134 -15.34 -16.64 -18.43
N ALA A 135 -15.42 -15.70 -17.48
CA ALA A 135 -16.16 -15.88 -16.24
C ALA A 135 -17.68 -15.97 -16.50
N GLU A 136 -18.20 -15.28 -17.52
CA GLU A 136 -19.60 -15.37 -17.94
C GLU A 136 -19.97 -16.76 -18.46
N ASP A 137 -19.08 -17.38 -19.24
CA ASP A 137 -19.27 -18.74 -19.79
C ASP A 137 -19.03 -19.86 -18.76
N ALA A 138 -18.43 -19.53 -17.62
CA ALA A 138 -18.05 -20.49 -16.60
C ALA A 138 -19.21 -20.80 -15.64
N PRO A 139 -19.20 -21.95 -14.94
CA PRO A 139 -20.16 -22.22 -13.87
C PRO A 139 -20.15 -21.08 -12.82
N PRO A 140 -21.32 -20.66 -12.29
CA PRO A 140 -21.38 -19.56 -11.34
C PRO A 140 -20.43 -19.73 -10.14
N GLY A 141 -19.63 -18.69 -9.87
CA GLY A 141 -18.67 -18.65 -8.77
C GLY A 141 -17.39 -19.48 -8.98
N SER A 142 -17.23 -20.15 -10.12
CA SER A 142 -16.02 -20.94 -10.43
C SER A 142 -14.81 -20.07 -10.81
N VAL A 143 -15.07 -18.86 -11.31
CA VAL A 143 -14.10 -17.80 -11.62
C VAL A 143 -14.56 -16.54 -10.89
N ARG A 144 -13.65 -15.87 -10.18
CA ARG A 144 -13.89 -14.56 -9.57
C ARG A 144 -12.73 -13.64 -9.87
N LEU A 145 -13.04 -12.43 -10.30
CA LEU A 145 -12.07 -11.46 -10.78
C LEU A 145 -12.09 -10.24 -9.88
N PHE A 146 -10.93 -9.76 -9.50
CA PHE A 146 -10.78 -8.57 -8.66
C PHE A 146 -9.79 -7.63 -9.32
N ALA A 147 -10.08 -6.34 -9.35
CA ALA A 147 -9.16 -5.35 -9.89
C ALA A 147 -9.24 -4.03 -9.12
N GLU A 148 -8.12 -3.32 -9.04
CA GLU A 148 -8.06 -1.92 -8.61
C GLU A 148 -7.46 -1.11 -9.75
N PHE A 149 -8.17 -0.09 -10.22
CA PHE A 149 -7.71 0.78 -11.31
C PHE A 149 -7.20 2.11 -10.78
N ASP A 150 -6.21 2.67 -11.45
CA ASP A 150 -5.71 4.00 -11.13
C ASP A 150 -6.79 5.06 -11.38
N ALA A 151 -6.89 6.02 -10.46
CA ALA A 151 -7.93 7.04 -10.52
C ALA A 151 -7.68 8.08 -11.63
N THR A 152 -6.43 8.29 -12.02
CA THR A 152 -6.00 9.34 -12.96
C THR A 152 -5.96 8.82 -14.39
N TYR A 153 -5.28 7.70 -14.58
CA TYR A 153 -4.97 7.12 -15.88
C TYR A 153 -5.82 5.88 -16.19
N GLY A 154 -6.45 5.23 -15.20
CA GLY A 154 -7.27 4.05 -15.45
C GLY A 154 -6.51 2.74 -15.65
N TYR A 155 -5.17 2.71 -15.60
CA TYR A 155 -4.42 1.45 -15.68
C TYR A 155 -4.72 0.52 -14.49
N PRO A 156 -4.67 -0.81 -14.65
CA PRO A 156 -4.88 -1.75 -13.55
C PRO A 156 -3.69 -1.71 -12.59
N ARG A 157 -3.89 -1.18 -11.37
CA ARG A 157 -2.88 -1.16 -10.30
C ARG A 157 -2.70 -2.53 -9.68
N ARG A 158 -3.81 -3.25 -9.48
CA ARG A 158 -3.84 -4.61 -8.95
C ARG A 158 -4.88 -5.42 -9.71
N TYR A 159 -4.59 -6.69 -9.90
CA TYR A 159 -5.53 -7.66 -10.47
C TYR A 159 -5.36 -9.01 -9.81
N ARG A 160 -6.45 -9.73 -9.62
CA ARG A 160 -6.44 -11.10 -9.12
C ARG A 160 -7.58 -11.90 -9.74
N ARG A 161 -7.21 -13.01 -10.39
CA ARG A 161 -8.11 -14.06 -10.83
C ARG A 161 -8.05 -15.23 -9.87
N ILE A 162 -9.21 -15.64 -9.36
CA ILE A 162 -9.37 -16.81 -8.51
C ILE A 162 -10.24 -17.82 -9.25
N GLU A 163 -9.68 -18.99 -9.52
CA GLU A 163 -10.37 -20.12 -10.10
C GLU A 163 -10.40 -21.32 -9.14
N SER A 164 -11.29 -22.27 -9.40
CA SER A 164 -11.32 -23.54 -8.67
C SER A 164 -10.01 -24.35 -8.87
N ASN A 165 -9.36 -24.19 -10.02
CA ASN A 165 -8.03 -24.73 -10.27
C ASN A 165 -6.96 -23.74 -9.81
N ALA A 166 -6.31 -24.02 -8.68
CA ALA A 166 -5.26 -23.15 -8.13
C ALA A 166 -4.11 -22.86 -9.11
N MET A 167 -3.84 -23.73 -10.09
CA MET A 167 -2.81 -23.48 -11.12
C MET A 167 -3.19 -22.37 -12.11
N ALA A 168 -4.48 -22.06 -12.24
CA ALA A 168 -4.99 -21.01 -13.11
C ALA A 168 -5.15 -19.65 -12.39
N ASN A 169 -4.91 -19.62 -11.07
CA ASN A 169 -4.88 -18.37 -10.31
C ASN A 169 -3.72 -17.50 -10.80
N ALA A 170 -4.02 -16.22 -10.98
CA ALA A 170 -3.06 -15.21 -11.37
C ALA A 170 -3.32 -13.96 -10.54
N GLU A 171 -2.25 -13.34 -10.07
CA GLU A 171 -2.28 -12.04 -9.42
C GLU A 171 -1.19 -11.18 -10.05
N TRP A 172 -1.47 -9.90 -10.29
CA TRP A 172 -0.40 -8.95 -10.54
C TRP A 172 -0.62 -7.64 -9.80
N ASN A 173 0.49 -6.99 -9.47
CA ASN A 173 0.53 -5.71 -8.80
C ASN A 173 1.54 -4.79 -9.48
N VAL A 174 1.08 -3.66 -9.98
CA VAL A 174 1.93 -2.58 -10.50
C VAL A 174 2.69 -1.96 -9.34
N VAL A 175 4.01 -2.10 -9.37
CA VAL A 175 4.94 -1.56 -8.38
C VAL A 175 5.34 -0.13 -8.75
N ARG A 176 5.43 0.15 -10.06
CA ARG A 176 5.76 1.47 -10.58
C ARG A 176 5.05 1.74 -11.90
N PHE A 177 4.51 2.94 -12.04
CA PHE A 177 4.05 3.51 -13.30
C PHE A 177 4.61 4.93 -13.39
N ALA A 178 5.38 5.21 -14.43
CA ALA A 178 6.04 6.49 -14.61
C ALA A 178 5.84 6.98 -16.06
N PRO A 179 4.95 7.96 -16.28
CA PRO A 179 4.89 8.67 -17.55
C PRO A 179 6.26 9.25 -17.89
N VAL A 180 6.70 9.04 -19.12
CA VAL A 180 7.89 9.69 -19.68
C VAL A 180 7.38 10.87 -20.48
N GLY A 181 7.76 12.08 -20.07
CA GLY A 181 7.35 13.29 -20.79
C GLY A 181 7.85 13.28 -22.23
N ASP A 182 7.04 13.84 -23.13
CA ASP A 182 7.40 14.06 -24.53
C ASP A 182 8.57 15.06 -24.69
#